data_AF-A0A7S3P2K9-F1
#
_entry.id   AF-A0A7S3P2K9-F1
#
_cell.length_a   1.000
_cell.length_b   1.000
_cell.length_c   1.000
_cell.angle_alpha   90.00
_cell.angle_beta   90.00
_cell.angle_gamma   90.00
#
_symmetry.space_group_name_H-M   'P 1'
#
loop_
_entity.id
_entity.type
_entity.pdbx_description
1 polymer ?
#
loop_
_entity_poly.entity_id
_entity_poly.type
_entity_poly.pdbx_seq_one_letter_code
_entity_poly.pdbx_strand_id
1 'polypeptide(L)'
;MLDNQCLSDYQIAYNVLVSLWVLSYHDFALKYFENPDLDLIEKSIKILDFFNKEKVVRITLLLMENLTNYKLCLEIMSDLNGLELIQKLQQRHWVDEDIKNLLEKLWGIFDSNYEEFTSIDKFRKEIHLKTLRWGPVHTERFWQENFIHFHEKDNLDLIKDLMCLLEMENERTVAVALYDLGEFAKYFPFGRSYLDNIGIKSVIYEVMQKSDSAEIKKEAITCLQKLIVTSWQGKSKT
;
A
#
# COMPACT_ATOMS: atom_id res chain seq x y z
N MET A 1 0.23 -15.59 -14.63
CA MET A 1 -0.46 -15.41 -15.93
C MET A 1 0.03 -14.18 -16.68
N LEU A 2 0.26 -13.04 -16.01
CA LEU A 2 0.83 -11.82 -16.58
C LEU A 2 2.37 -11.76 -16.50
N ASP A 3 3.03 -12.90 -16.72
CA ASP A 3 4.46 -13.08 -16.43
C ASP A 3 5.26 -13.36 -17.71
N ASN A 4 6.49 -12.84 -17.77
CA ASN A 4 7.46 -12.92 -18.88
C ASN A 4 6.94 -12.46 -20.25
N GLN A 5 6.02 -13.19 -20.89
CA GLN A 5 5.51 -12.87 -22.24
C GLN A 5 4.72 -11.55 -22.28
N CYS A 6 3.91 -11.29 -21.24
CA CYS A 6 3.17 -10.02 -21.10
C CYS A 6 4.07 -8.83 -20.73
N LEU A 7 5.37 -9.06 -20.45
CA LEU A 7 6.35 -8.01 -20.18
C LEU A 7 7.33 -7.84 -21.36
N SER A 8 7.47 -8.85 -22.23
CA SER A 8 8.28 -8.79 -23.45
C SER A 8 7.54 -8.28 -24.68
N ASP A 9 6.23 -8.55 -24.80
CA ASP A 9 5.42 -8.13 -25.96
C ASP A 9 4.16 -7.36 -25.54
N TYR A 10 4.08 -6.12 -26.00
CA TYR A 10 2.97 -5.20 -25.76
C TYR A 10 1.68 -5.60 -26.46
N GLN A 11 1.75 -6.39 -27.55
CA GLN A 11 0.56 -6.91 -28.21
C GLN A 11 -0.06 -8.07 -27.42
N ILE A 12 0.77 -8.93 -26.82
CA ILE A 12 0.31 -9.97 -25.88
C ILE A 12 -0.30 -9.31 -24.64
N ALA A 13 0.42 -8.35 -24.04
CA ALA A 13 -0.07 -7.60 -22.88
C ALA A 13 -1.42 -6.92 -23.15
N TYR A 14 -1.55 -6.24 -24.30
CA TYR A 14 -2.81 -5.64 -24.75
C TYR A 14 -3.93 -6.67 -24.88
N ASN A 15 -3.70 -7.82 -25.53
CA ASN A 15 -4.71 -8.85 -25.73
C ASN A 15 -5.20 -9.46 -24.40
N VAL A 16 -4.30 -9.64 -23.42
CA VAL A 16 -4.67 -10.12 -22.08
C VAL A 16 -5.45 -9.04 -21.33
N LEU A 17 -5.01 -7.78 -21.36
CA LEU A 17 -5.74 -6.66 -20.76
C LEU A 17 -7.15 -6.48 -21.36
N VAL A 18 -7.33 -6.63 -22.67
CA VAL A 18 -8.65 -6.65 -23.31
C VAL A 18 -9.51 -7.79 -22.77
N SER A 19 -8.93 -8.98 -22.59
CA SER A 19 -9.64 -10.13 -22.04
C SER A 19 -10.07 -9.90 -20.58
N LEU A 20 -9.21 -9.29 -19.76
CA LEU A 20 -9.53 -8.91 -18.38
C LEU A 20 -10.59 -7.80 -18.32
N TRP A 21 -10.50 -6.79 -19.17
CA TRP A 21 -11.50 -5.72 -19.28
C TRP A 21 -12.89 -6.29 -19.63
N VAL A 22 -12.98 -7.16 -20.64
CA VAL A 22 -14.24 -7.85 -20.97
C VAL A 22 -14.76 -8.69 -19.80
N LEU A 23 -13.89 -9.47 -19.14
CA LEU A 23 -14.27 -10.26 -17.97
C LEU A 23 -14.74 -9.40 -16.78
N SER A 24 -14.23 -8.17 -16.63
CA SER A 24 -14.60 -7.29 -15.52
C SER A 24 -16.07 -6.84 -15.54
N TYR A 25 -16.77 -6.95 -16.67
CA TYR A 25 -18.23 -6.70 -16.77
C TYR A 25 -19.10 -7.90 -16.38
N HIS A 26 -18.51 -8.97 -15.83
CA HIS A 26 -19.24 -10.17 -15.45
C HIS A 26 -19.05 -10.53 -13.97
N ASP A 27 -20.14 -10.57 -13.21
CA ASP A 27 -20.14 -10.80 -11.76
C ASP A 27 -19.41 -12.09 -11.34
N PHE A 28 -19.43 -13.14 -12.17
CA PHE A 28 -18.71 -14.39 -11.89
C PHE A 28 -17.19 -14.20 -11.82
N ALA A 29 -16.66 -13.17 -12.49
CA ALA A 29 -15.25 -12.85 -12.57
C ALA A 29 -14.79 -11.93 -11.43
N LEU A 30 -15.69 -11.16 -10.82
CA LEU A 30 -15.38 -10.15 -9.80
C LEU A 30 -14.54 -10.72 -8.65
N LYS A 31 -14.93 -11.89 -8.13
CA LYS A 31 -14.22 -12.62 -7.07
C LYS A 31 -12.75 -12.95 -7.36
N TYR A 32 -12.29 -12.86 -8.61
CA TYR A 32 -10.87 -13.04 -8.98
C TYR A 32 -10.11 -11.71 -9.04
N PHE A 33 -10.78 -10.58 -9.31
CA PHE A 33 -10.22 -9.24 -9.18
C PHE A 33 -10.13 -8.81 -7.71
N GLU A 34 -11.15 -9.18 -6.92
CA GLU A 34 -11.19 -8.99 -5.47
C GLU A 34 -10.24 -9.93 -4.70
N ASN A 35 -9.70 -10.97 -5.34
CA ASN A 35 -8.87 -11.95 -4.63
C ASN A 35 -7.45 -11.39 -4.37
N PRO A 36 -7.07 -11.19 -3.10
CA PRO A 36 -5.80 -10.58 -2.72
C PRO A 36 -4.57 -11.46 -2.98
N ASP A 37 -4.73 -12.77 -3.23
CA ASP A 37 -3.62 -13.71 -3.49
C ASP A 37 -3.31 -13.87 -4.98
N LEU A 38 -4.25 -13.49 -5.85
CA LEU A 38 -4.03 -13.50 -7.30
C LEU A 38 -3.25 -12.28 -7.76
N ASP A 39 -3.26 -11.18 -6.98
CA ASP A 39 -2.68 -9.87 -7.31
C ASP A 39 -3.04 -9.44 -8.76
N LEU A 40 -4.27 -9.72 -9.22
CA LEU A 40 -4.69 -9.60 -10.62
C LEU A 40 -4.74 -8.12 -11.07
N ILE A 41 -5.26 -7.26 -10.20
CA ILE A 41 -5.30 -5.79 -10.41
C ILE A 41 -3.86 -5.23 -10.44
N GLU A 42 -3.04 -5.58 -9.45
CA GLU A 42 -1.63 -5.16 -9.36
C GLU A 42 -0.83 -5.54 -10.60
N LYS A 43 -0.92 -6.80 -11.03
CA LYS A 43 -0.23 -7.28 -12.23
C LYS A 43 -0.72 -6.59 -13.51
N SER A 44 -2.01 -6.24 -13.59
CA SER A 44 -2.58 -5.51 -14.73
C SER A 44 -2.09 -4.06 -14.79
N ILE A 45 -1.95 -3.41 -13.63
CA ILE A 45 -1.43 -2.05 -13.50
C ILE A 45 0.08 -2.01 -13.80
N LYS A 46 0.86 -2.95 -13.28
CA LYS A 46 2.33 -3.03 -13.47
C LYS A 46 2.77 -3.15 -14.92
N ILE A 47 1.91 -3.56 -15.85
CA ILE A 47 2.20 -3.53 -17.31
C ILE A 47 2.58 -2.12 -17.79
N LEU A 48 2.05 -1.07 -17.15
CA LEU A 48 2.33 0.33 -17.50
C LEU A 48 3.77 0.78 -17.19
N ASP A 49 4.51 0.05 -16.37
CA ASP A 49 5.95 0.28 -16.14
C ASP A 49 6.81 -0.22 -17.32
N PHE A 50 6.30 -1.18 -18.10
CA PHE A 50 6.99 -1.77 -19.25
C PHE A 50 6.53 -1.15 -20.58
N PHE A 51 5.25 -0.77 -20.70
CA PHE A 51 4.67 -0.30 -21.95
C PHE A 51 3.90 1.01 -21.82
N ASN A 52 4.32 2.00 -22.62
CA ASN A 52 3.71 3.33 -22.74
C ASN A 52 2.88 3.52 -24.02
N LYS A 53 2.58 2.45 -24.78
CA LYS A 53 1.77 2.56 -26.01
C LYS A 53 0.35 2.97 -25.62
N GLU A 54 -0.20 4.01 -26.24
CA GLU A 54 -1.54 4.55 -25.89
C GLU A 54 -2.62 3.48 -25.81
N LYS A 55 -2.67 2.54 -26.77
CA LYS A 55 -3.66 1.44 -26.75
C LYS A 55 -3.56 0.53 -25.51
N VAL A 56 -2.38 0.35 -24.93
CA VAL A 56 -2.16 -0.40 -23.67
C VAL A 56 -2.64 0.44 -22.49
N VAL A 57 -2.29 1.73 -22.48
CA VAL A 57 -2.72 2.68 -21.44
C VAL A 57 -4.25 2.79 -21.41
N ARG A 58 -4.92 3.02 -22.55
CA ARG A 58 -6.39 3.12 -22.61
C ARG A 58 -7.06 1.85 -22.09
N ILE A 59 -6.59 0.64 -22.47
CA ILE A 59 -7.25 -0.58 -22.00
C ILE A 59 -7.02 -0.85 -20.51
N THR A 60 -5.84 -0.51 -19.95
CA THR A 60 -5.64 -0.56 -18.49
C THR A 60 -6.53 0.45 -17.77
N LEU A 61 -6.66 1.69 -18.28
CA LEU A 61 -7.54 2.70 -17.69
C LEU A 61 -9.02 2.31 -17.80
N LEU A 62 -9.46 1.69 -18.90
CA LEU A 62 -10.82 1.15 -19.05
C LEU A 62 -11.11 -0.02 -18.08
N LEU A 63 -10.11 -0.89 -17.84
CA LEU A 63 -10.21 -1.93 -16.82
C LEU A 63 -10.31 -1.32 -15.41
N MET A 64 -9.45 -0.35 -15.08
CA MET A 64 -9.52 0.37 -13.80
C MET A 64 -10.86 1.08 -13.61
N GLU A 65 -11.33 1.80 -14.63
CA GLU A 65 -12.60 2.55 -14.61
C GLU A 65 -13.79 1.64 -14.32
N ASN A 66 -13.91 0.49 -15.00
CA ASN A 66 -14.98 -0.44 -14.68
C ASN A 66 -14.83 -1.06 -13.29
N LEU A 67 -13.60 -1.36 -12.85
CA LEU A 67 -13.33 -1.90 -11.52
C LEU A 67 -13.64 -0.89 -10.39
N THR A 68 -13.63 0.42 -10.63
CA THR A 68 -14.02 1.41 -9.61
C THR A 68 -15.47 1.29 -9.15
N ASN A 69 -16.35 0.66 -9.94
CA ASN A 69 -17.74 0.40 -9.56
C ASN A 69 -17.87 -0.60 -8.39
N TYR A 70 -16.80 -1.33 -8.05
CA TYR A 70 -16.78 -2.33 -6.99
C TYR A 70 -15.89 -1.87 -5.84
N LYS A 71 -16.46 -1.67 -4.64
CA LYS A 71 -15.76 -1.04 -3.51
C LYS A 71 -14.45 -1.73 -3.13
N LEU A 72 -14.41 -3.07 -3.14
CA LEU A 72 -13.19 -3.81 -2.79
C LEU A 72 -12.11 -3.70 -3.88
N CYS A 73 -12.48 -3.67 -5.17
CA CYS A 73 -11.52 -3.40 -6.23
C CYS A 73 -11.00 -1.96 -6.20
N LEU A 74 -11.83 -0.99 -5.85
CA LEU A 74 -11.40 0.40 -5.61
C LEU A 74 -10.44 0.49 -4.41
N GLU A 75 -10.75 -0.17 -3.29
CA GLU A 75 -9.86 -0.26 -2.11
C GLU A 75 -8.50 -0.87 -2.50
N ILE A 76 -8.48 -1.98 -3.24
CA ILE A 76 -7.24 -2.59 -3.76
C ILE A 76 -6.47 -1.63 -4.68
N MET A 77 -7.14 -0.88 -5.56
CA MET A 77 -6.45 0.09 -6.42
C MET A 77 -5.90 1.30 -5.65
N SER A 78 -6.57 1.74 -4.58
CA SER A 78 -6.06 2.78 -3.68
C SER A 78 -4.85 2.30 -2.90
N ASP A 79 -4.87 1.07 -2.37
CA ASP A 79 -3.73 0.42 -1.71
C ASP A 79 -2.51 0.33 -2.68
N LEU A 80 -2.76 0.16 -3.98
CA LEU A 80 -1.73 0.15 -5.02
C LEU A 80 -1.23 1.56 -5.46
N ASN A 81 -1.55 2.63 -4.71
CA ASN A 81 -1.23 4.03 -5.04
C ASN A 81 -1.85 4.48 -6.38
N GLY A 82 -3.12 4.12 -6.59
CA GLY A 82 -3.86 4.42 -7.81
C GLY A 82 -3.96 5.91 -8.11
N LEU A 83 -4.13 6.77 -7.10
CA LEU A 83 -4.20 8.23 -7.28
C LEU A 83 -2.88 8.79 -7.85
N GLU A 84 -1.76 8.42 -7.26
CA GLU A 84 -0.41 8.83 -7.65
C GLU A 84 -0.07 8.35 -9.07
N LEU A 85 -0.51 7.13 -9.42
CA LEU A 85 -0.40 6.60 -10.79
C LEU A 85 -1.18 7.46 -11.79
N ILE A 86 -2.44 7.81 -11.49
CA ILE A 86 -3.26 8.64 -12.38
C ILE A 86 -2.64 10.04 -12.53
N GLN A 87 -2.20 10.68 -11.45
CA GLN A 87 -1.50 11.97 -11.49
C GLN A 87 -0.22 11.90 -12.33
N LYS A 88 0.60 10.85 -12.17
CA LYS A 88 1.81 10.57 -12.97
C LYS A 88 1.49 10.37 -14.47
N LEU A 89 0.32 9.83 -14.80
CA LEU A 89 -0.14 9.68 -16.18
C LEU A 89 -0.72 10.99 -16.75
N GLN A 90 -1.43 11.80 -15.96
CA GLN A 90 -1.93 13.13 -16.37
C GLN A 90 -0.77 14.09 -16.75
N GLN A 91 0.41 13.94 -16.13
CA GLN A 91 1.61 14.72 -16.47
C GLN A 91 2.24 14.35 -17.84
N ARG A 92 1.78 13.30 -18.52
CA ARG A 92 2.27 12.88 -19.83
C ARG A 92 1.47 13.51 -20.96
N HIS A 93 2.11 13.70 -22.12
CA HIS A 93 1.42 14.11 -23.33
C HIS A 93 0.71 12.92 -23.98
N TRP A 94 -0.59 13.04 -24.19
CA TRP A 94 -1.44 12.07 -24.89
C TRP A 94 -2.06 12.71 -26.13
N VAL A 95 -2.05 11.99 -27.24
CA VAL A 95 -2.77 12.35 -28.47
C VAL A 95 -4.21 11.86 -28.39
N ASP A 96 -4.41 10.72 -27.76
CA ASP A 96 -5.70 10.11 -27.50
C ASP A 96 -6.53 10.88 -26.43
N GLU A 97 -7.66 11.44 -26.85
CA GLU A 97 -8.60 12.13 -25.96
C GLU A 97 -9.31 11.17 -24.98
N ASP A 98 -9.51 9.90 -25.35
CA ASP A 98 -10.16 8.93 -24.44
C ASP A 98 -9.31 8.68 -23.19
N ILE A 99 -7.98 8.62 -23.33
CA ILE A 99 -7.05 8.52 -22.19
C ILE A 99 -7.21 9.74 -21.27
N LYS A 100 -7.28 10.96 -21.80
CA LYS A 100 -7.42 12.18 -20.99
C LYS A 100 -8.73 12.17 -20.21
N ASN A 101 -9.83 11.82 -20.87
CA ASN A 101 -11.16 11.71 -20.24
C ASN A 101 -11.19 10.63 -19.15
N LEU A 102 -10.57 9.47 -19.39
CA LEU A 102 -10.46 8.39 -18.41
C LEU A 102 -9.60 8.78 -17.21
N LEU A 103 -8.47 9.46 -17.44
CA LEU A 103 -7.60 9.95 -16.37
C LEU A 103 -8.30 10.97 -15.48
N GLU A 104 -9.04 11.92 -16.06
CA GLU A 104 -9.81 12.91 -15.29
C GLU A 104 -10.91 12.25 -14.46
N LYS A 105 -11.66 11.31 -15.06
CA LYS A 105 -12.70 10.54 -14.35
C LYS A 105 -12.11 9.73 -13.20
N LEU A 106 -11.03 8.99 -13.44
CA LEU A 106 -10.36 8.17 -12.42
C LEU A 106 -9.75 9.04 -11.32
N TRP A 107 -9.17 10.19 -11.66
CA TRP A 107 -8.65 11.14 -10.68
C TRP A 107 -9.75 11.58 -9.72
N GLY A 108 -10.90 12.04 -10.22
CA GLY A 108 -12.03 12.46 -9.39
C GLY A 108 -12.61 11.33 -8.52
N ILE A 109 -12.58 10.07 -8.99
CA ILE A 109 -13.00 8.92 -8.19
C ILE A 109 -12.01 8.64 -7.05
N PHE A 110 -10.70 8.60 -7.32
CA PHE A 110 -9.70 8.37 -6.27
C PHE A 110 -9.64 9.53 -5.26
N ASP A 111 -9.67 10.79 -5.74
CA ASP A 111 -9.62 11.99 -4.91
C ASP A 111 -10.83 12.06 -3.95
N SER A 112 -12.04 11.83 -4.46
CA SER A 112 -13.27 11.82 -3.63
C SER A 112 -13.35 10.69 -2.59
N ASN A 113 -12.51 9.65 -2.69
CA ASN A 113 -12.39 8.57 -1.71
C ASN A 113 -11.07 8.63 -0.91
N TYR A 114 -10.22 9.63 -1.14
CA TYR A 114 -8.88 9.70 -0.56
C TYR A 114 -8.90 9.74 0.97
N GLU A 115 -9.81 10.51 1.57
CA GLU A 115 -9.98 10.59 3.02
C GLU A 115 -10.41 9.25 3.64
N GLU A 116 -11.28 8.46 2.98
CA GLU A 116 -11.66 7.13 3.48
C GLU A 116 -10.42 6.21 3.53
N PHE A 117 -9.65 6.17 2.43
CA PHE A 117 -8.50 5.29 2.31
C PHE A 117 -7.25 5.76 3.08
N THR A 118 -7.17 7.00 3.52
CA THR A 118 -6.08 7.53 4.38
C THR A 118 -6.45 7.64 5.86
N SER A 119 -7.65 7.16 6.25
CA SER A 119 -8.17 7.31 7.62
C SER A 119 -7.52 6.38 8.64
N ILE A 120 -7.49 6.81 9.91
CA ILE A 120 -7.15 5.97 11.07
C ILE A 120 -8.10 4.76 11.20
N ASP A 121 -9.33 4.85 10.69
CA ASP A 121 -10.30 3.76 10.70
C ASP A 121 -9.94 2.66 9.68
N LYS A 122 -9.42 3.01 8.50
CA LYS A 122 -8.84 2.07 7.52
C LYS A 122 -7.60 1.37 8.07
N PHE A 123 -6.69 2.11 8.71
CA PHE A 123 -5.54 1.55 9.43
C PHE A 123 -5.97 0.55 10.51
N ARG A 124 -6.94 0.92 11.35
CA ARG A 124 -7.51 0.03 12.38
C ARG A 124 -8.14 -1.23 11.78
N LYS A 125 -8.86 -1.09 10.67
CA LYS A 125 -9.47 -2.22 9.94
C LYS A 125 -8.41 -3.22 9.45
N GLU A 126 -7.31 -2.76 8.86
CA GLU A 126 -6.24 -3.66 8.38
C GLU A 126 -5.54 -4.42 9.50
N ILE A 127 -5.23 -3.75 10.62
CA ILE A 127 -4.64 -4.38 11.81
C ILE A 127 -5.57 -5.45 12.38
N HIS A 128 -6.86 -5.15 12.54
CA HIS A 128 -7.84 -6.13 13.03
C HIS A 128 -8.05 -7.32 12.07
N LEU A 129 -7.93 -7.10 10.75
CA LEU A 129 -7.95 -8.16 9.73
C LEU A 129 -6.63 -8.93 9.64
N LYS A 130 -5.58 -8.52 10.37
CA LYS A 130 -4.25 -9.14 10.42
C LYS A 130 -3.59 -9.35 9.05
N THR A 131 -3.96 -8.52 8.08
CA THR A 131 -3.58 -8.66 6.67
C THR A 131 -3.19 -7.27 6.16
N LEU A 132 -1.95 -6.85 6.47
CA LEU A 132 -1.46 -5.54 6.07
C LEU A 132 -0.93 -5.57 4.63
N ARG A 133 -1.11 -4.47 3.90
CA ARG A 133 -0.53 -4.27 2.56
C ARG A 133 0.16 -2.91 2.50
N TRP A 134 1.17 -2.78 1.66
CA TRP A 134 1.65 -1.44 1.30
C TRP A 134 0.48 -0.66 0.69
N GLY A 135 0.24 0.54 1.21
CA GLY A 135 -0.95 1.33 0.89
C GLY A 135 -0.97 2.67 1.63
N PRO A 136 -2.01 3.51 1.42
CA PRO A 136 -2.05 4.91 1.85
C PRO A 136 -1.81 5.12 3.36
N VAL A 137 -2.35 4.24 4.21
CA VAL A 137 -2.18 4.28 5.68
C VAL A 137 -0.83 3.75 6.18
N HIS A 138 0.00 3.19 5.30
CA HIS A 138 1.31 2.64 5.62
C HIS A 138 2.42 3.52 5.03
N THR A 139 2.31 4.83 5.25
CA THR A 139 3.21 5.86 4.69
C THR A 139 3.70 6.85 5.73
N GLU A 140 4.89 7.41 5.50
CA GLU A 140 5.47 8.48 6.32
C GLU A 140 4.52 9.68 6.44
N ARG A 141 3.78 10.00 5.36
CA ARG A 141 2.78 11.07 5.35
C ARG A 141 1.60 10.74 6.27
N PHE A 142 1.03 9.53 6.18
CA PHE A 142 -0.02 9.10 7.09
C PHE A 142 0.42 9.25 8.56
N TRP A 143 1.63 8.80 8.89
CA TRP A 143 2.16 8.90 10.25
C TRP A 143 2.43 10.34 10.70
N GLN A 144 2.88 11.23 9.80
CA GLN A 144 3.01 12.67 10.07
C GLN A 144 1.66 13.35 10.37
N GLU A 145 0.60 12.96 9.66
CA GLU A 145 -0.72 13.57 9.77
C GLU A 145 -1.53 12.96 10.95
N ASN A 146 -1.42 11.64 11.19
CA ASN A 146 -2.30 10.89 12.10
C ASN A 146 -1.70 10.54 13.47
N PHE A 147 -0.42 10.82 13.77
CA PHE A 147 0.19 10.45 15.07
C PHE A 147 -0.58 10.99 16.29
N ILE A 148 -1.31 12.09 16.14
CA ILE A 148 -2.09 12.73 17.21
C ILE A 148 -3.16 11.77 17.76
N HIS A 149 -3.74 10.91 16.92
CA HIS A 149 -4.77 9.94 17.33
C HIS A 149 -4.26 8.89 18.33
N PHE A 150 -2.95 8.64 18.41
CA PHE A 150 -2.35 7.67 19.34
C PHE A 150 -2.23 8.17 20.79
N HIS A 151 -2.73 9.37 21.09
CA HIS A 151 -3.02 9.77 22.48
C HIS A 151 -4.28 9.09 23.03
N GLU A 152 -5.18 8.61 22.15
CA GLU A 152 -6.34 7.81 22.53
C GLU A 152 -5.89 6.38 22.81
N LYS A 153 -6.33 5.83 23.95
CA LYS A 153 -5.92 4.49 24.40
C LYS A 153 -6.21 3.41 23.35
N ASP A 154 -7.40 3.47 22.73
CA ASP A 154 -7.86 2.43 21.80
C ASP A 154 -6.99 2.39 20.53
N ASN A 155 -6.47 3.54 20.06
CA ASN A 155 -5.51 3.59 18.96
C ASN A 155 -4.10 3.19 19.41
N LEU A 156 -3.71 3.50 20.66
CA LEU A 156 -2.42 3.10 21.24
C LEU A 156 -2.33 1.58 21.49
N ASP A 157 -3.46 0.92 21.75
CA ASP A 157 -3.53 -0.54 21.89
C ASP A 157 -3.27 -1.25 20.53
N LEU A 158 -3.57 -0.62 19.38
CA LEU A 158 -3.22 -1.14 18.03
C LEU A 158 -1.71 -1.33 17.83
N ILE A 159 -0.86 -0.61 18.55
CA ILE A 159 0.60 -0.78 18.50
C ILE A 159 1.02 -2.14 19.08
N LYS A 160 0.25 -2.69 20.03
CA LYS A 160 0.47 -4.05 20.55
C LYS A 160 0.00 -5.09 19.52
N ASP A 161 -1.13 -4.84 18.86
CA ASP A 161 -1.62 -5.72 17.80
C ASP A 161 -0.63 -5.77 16.62
N LEU A 162 -0.07 -4.63 16.20
CA LEU A 162 1.04 -4.59 15.23
C LEU A 162 2.25 -5.43 15.68
N MET A 163 2.63 -5.36 16.95
CA MET A 163 3.72 -6.19 17.49
C MET A 163 3.38 -7.68 17.41
N CYS A 164 2.12 -8.09 17.64
CA CYS A 164 1.68 -9.46 17.45
C CYS A 164 1.67 -9.91 15.98
N LEU A 165 1.50 -9.00 15.02
CA LEU A 165 1.59 -9.33 13.59
C LEU A 165 3.00 -9.74 13.14
N LEU A 166 4.03 -9.44 13.95
CA LEU A 166 5.41 -9.87 13.67
C LEU A 166 5.63 -11.39 13.79
N GLU A 167 4.70 -12.12 14.42
CA GLU A 167 4.73 -13.59 14.52
C GLU A 167 4.05 -14.30 13.34
N MET A 168 3.46 -13.56 12.40
CA MET A 168 2.74 -14.11 11.24
C MET A 168 3.70 -14.69 10.18
N GLU A 169 3.24 -15.74 9.47
CA GLU A 169 3.97 -16.30 8.32
C GLU A 169 3.95 -15.41 7.07
N ASN A 170 3.01 -14.45 6.99
CA ASN A 170 2.85 -13.59 5.83
C ASN A 170 3.93 -12.49 5.81
N GLU A 171 4.95 -12.66 4.95
CA GLU A 171 6.11 -11.76 4.95
C GLU A 171 5.75 -10.28 4.69
N ARG A 172 4.79 -10.03 3.80
CA ARG A 172 4.30 -8.67 3.47
C ARG A 172 3.71 -7.99 4.71
N THR A 173 2.91 -8.73 5.48
CA THR A 173 2.31 -8.24 6.74
C THR A 173 3.36 -7.92 7.78
N VAL A 174 4.37 -8.79 7.96
CA VAL A 174 5.48 -8.57 8.91
C VAL A 174 6.31 -7.35 8.49
N ALA A 175 6.63 -7.20 7.21
CA ALA A 175 7.40 -6.05 6.70
C ALA A 175 6.67 -4.71 6.93
N VAL A 176 5.37 -4.64 6.61
CA VAL A 176 4.56 -3.43 6.83
C VAL A 176 4.44 -3.10 8.33
N ALA A 177 4.20 -4.12 9.18
CA ALA A 177 4.15 -3.92 10.64
C ALA A 177 5.47 -3.38 11.21
N LEU A 178 6.62 -3.89 10.74
CA LEU A 178 7.95 -3.37 11.13
C LEU A 178 8.15 -1.91 10.72
N TYR A 179 7.71 -1.55 9.51
CA TYR A 179 7.75 -0.17 9.01
C TYR A 179 6.94 0.78 9.90
N ASP A 180 5.68 0.41 10.19
CA ASP A 180 4.74 1.17 11.01
C ASP A 180 5.22 1.37 12.45
N LEU A 181 5.70 0.30 13.10
CA LEU A 181 6.30 0.39 14.43
C LEU A 181 7.49 1.36 14.43
N GLY A 182 8.25 1.40 13.34
CA GLY A 182 9.33 2.36 13.13
C GLY A 182 8.84 3.79 12.97
N GLU A 183 7.79 4.03 12.18
CA GLU A 183 7.22 5.39 12.01
C GLU A 183 6.50 5.87 13.28
N PHE A 184 5.82 5.00 14.03
CA PHE A 184 5.30 5.30 15.36
C PHE A 184 6.41 5.72 16.33
N ALA A 185 7.56 5.01 16.33
CA ALA A 185 8.74 5.40 17.13
C ALA A 185 9.33 6.77 16.73
N LYS A 186 9.12 7.18 15.48
CA LYS A 186 9.66 8.44 14.92
C LYS A 186 8.73 9.62 15.17
N TYR A 187 7.42 9.44 14.99
CA TYR A 187 6.44 10.53 14.98
C TYR A 187 5.64 10.69 16.27
N PHE A 188 5.31 9.61 16.99
CA PHE A 188 4.62 9.76 18.26
C PHE A 188 5.61 10.19 19.35
N PRO A 189 5.37 11.30 20.09
CA PRO A 189 6.36 11.85 21.05
C PRO A 189 6.85 10.86 22.12
N PHE A 190 6.01 9.90 22.50
CA PHE A 190 6.34 8.85 23.48
C PHE A 190 6.51 7.47 22.85
N GLY A 191 6.54 7.37 21.51
CA GLY A 191 6.51 6.08 20.80
C GLY A 191 7.71 5.20 21.11
N ARG A 192 8.90 5.80 21.23
CA ARG A 192 10.16 5.12 21.57
C ARG A 192 10.11 4.45 22.95
N SER A 193 9.74 5.22 23.98
CA SER A 193 9.68 4.73 25.35
C SER A 193 8.54 3.73 25.54
N TYR A 194 7.41 3.93 24.87
CA TYR A 194 6.32 2.95 24.83
C TYR A 194 6.77 1.62 24.22
N LEU A 195 7.41 1.66 23.05
CA LEU A 195 7.91 0.47 22.35
C LEU A 195 9.02 -0.26 23.12
N ASP A 196 9.93 0.47 23.77
CA ASP A 196 10.94 -0.11 24.65
C ASP A 196 10.31 -0.76 25.89
N ASN A 197 9.28 -0.15 26.48
CA ASN A 197 8.56 -0.70 27.64
C ASN A 197 7.79 -1.99 27.31
N ILE A 198 7.28 -2.15 26.09
CA ILE A 198 6.64 -3.42 25.64
C ILE A 198 7.66 -4.43 25.08
N GLY A 199 8.95 -4.11 25.06
CA GLY A 199 10.02 -5.05 24.72
C GLY A 199 10.28 -5.28 23.22
N ILE A 200 9.86 -4.35 22.34
CA ILE A 200 9.85 -4.59 20.88
C ILE A 200 11.19 -5.06 20.30
N LYS A 201 12.31 -4.59 20.84
CA LYS A 201 13.66 -4.89 20.35
C LYS A 201 13.93 -6.40 20.33
N SER A 202 13.49 -7.12 21.36
CA SER A 202 13.64 -8.57 21.44
C SER A 202 12.85 -9.29 20.33
N VAL A 203 11.61 -8.85 20.10
CA VAL A 203 10.73 -9.39 19.03
C VAL A 203 11.35 -9.15 17.66
N ILE A 204 11.86 -7.94 17.38
CA ILE A 204 12.51 -7.65 16.09
C ILE A 204 13.75 -8.52 15.88
N TYR A 205 14.58 -8.73 16.90
CA TYR A 205 15.75 -9.61 16.77
C TYR A 205 15.36 -11.07 16.52
N GLU A 206 14.28 -11.56 17.12
CA GLU A 206 13.76 -12.90 16.88
C GLU A 206 13.23 -13.06 15.44
N VAL A 207 12.48 -12.08 14.94
CA VAL A 207 12.01 -12.01 13.55
C VAL A 207 13.18 -12.03 12.55
N MET A 208 14.23 -11.23 12.81
CA MET A 208 15.43 -11.20 11.98
C MET A 208 16.24 -12.50 11.97
N GLN A 209 16.12 -13.33 13.03
CA GLN A 209 16.75 -14.64 13.11
C GLN A 209 15.91 -15.74 12.43
N LYS A 210 14.57 -15.64 12.49
CA LYS A 210 13.65 -16.63 11.92
C LYS A 210 13.43 -16.47 10.41
N SER A 211 13.36 -15.23 9.92
CA SER A 211 13.05 -14.96 8.50
C SER A 211 14.32 -14.80 7.67
N ASP A 212 14.31 -15.37 6.46
CA ASP A 212 15.34 -15.09 5.46
C ASP A 212 14.99 -13.95 4.48
N SER A 213 13.78 -13.41 4.56
CA SER A 213 13.29 -12.37 3.66
C SER A 213 14.12 -11.09 3.73
N ALA A 214 14.58 -10.63 2.56
CA ALA A 214 15.36 -9.40 2.45
C ALA A 214 14.53 -8.16 2.80
N GLU A 215 13.22 -8.17 2.55
CA GLU A 215 12.31 -7.08 2.89
C GLU A 215 12.12 -6.96 4.41
N ILE A 216 11.82 -8.07 5.10
CA ILE A 216 11.74 -8.12 6.57
C ILE A 216 13.06 -7.66 7.20
N LYS A 217 14.21 -8.18 6.74
CA LYS A 217 15.52 -7.78 7.28
C LYS A 217 15.78 -6.28 7.08
N LYS A 218 15.38 -5.70 5.94
CA LYS A 218 15.46 -4.26 5.66
C LYS A 218 14.59 -3.46 6.64
N GLU A 219 13.29 -3.75 6.72
CA GLU A 219 12.38 -2.98 7.58
C GLU A 219 12.67 -3.16 9.07
N ALA A 220 13.13 -4.34 9.49
CA ALA A 220 13.58 -4.59 10.86
C ALA A 220 14.78 -3.72 11.24
N ILE A 221 15.81 -3.63 10.38
CA ILE A 221 16.97 -2.77 10.59
C ILE A 221 16.56 -1.30 10.61
N THR A 222 15.70 -0.88 9.68
CA THR A 222 15.18 0.50 9.61
C THR A 222 14.32 0.85 10.83
N CYS A 223 13.51 -0.07 11.35
CA CYS A 223 12.76 0.09 12.61
C CYS A 223 13.70 0.22 13.82
N LEU A 224 14.71 -0.65 13.94
CA LEU A 224 15.72 -0.56 15.00
C LEU A 224 16.51 0.76 14.94
N GLN A 225 16.89 1.22 13.75
CA GLN A 225 17.51 2.53 13.56
C GLN A 225 16.58 3.65 14.05
N LYS A 226 15.31 3.64 13.62
CA LYS A 226 14.31 4.62 14.07
C LYS A 226 14.16 4.60 15.58
N LEU A 227 14.17 3.43 16.26
CA LEU A 227 14.14 3.30 17.72
C LEU A 227 15.39 3.85 18.43
N ILE A 228 16.59 3.62 17.88
CA ILE A 228 17.87 3.98 18.51
C ILE A 228 18.20 5.47 18.39
N VAL A 229 17.72 6.17 17.35
CA VAL A 229 18.01 7.59 17.11
C VAL A 229 17.38 8.49 18.18
N THR A 230 18.07 8.69 19.30
CA THR A 230 17.76 9.75 20.27
C THR A 230 17.81 11.09 19.56
N SER A 231 16.68 11.80 19.49
CA SER A 231 16.67 13.18 19.02
C SER A 231 17.61 14.02 19.88
N TRP A 232 18.40 14.90 19.27
CA TRP A 232 19.35 15.78 19.97
C TRP A 232 18.64 16.95 20.71
N GLN A 233 17.41 16.74 21.18
CA GLN A 233 16.64 17.68 21.98
C GLN A 233 17.03 17.56 23.46
N GLY A 234 18.26 18.00 23.78
CA GLY A 234 18.80 17.84 25.13
C GLY A 234 20.04 18.67 25.49
N LYS A 235 20.43 19.68 24.68
CA LYS A 235 21.55 20.60 25.00
C LYS A 235 21.31 22.07 24.59
N SER A 236 20.12 22.61 24.84
CA SER A 236 19.91 24.06 24.89
C SER A 236 20.18 24.58 26.32
N LYS A 237 21.47 24.85 26.57
CA LYS A 237 22.06 25.76 27.59
C LYS A 237 21.17 26.19 28.77
N THR A 238 21.55 25.73 29.96
CA THR A 238 21.59 26.57 31.18
C THR A 238 22.49 27.78 30.97
#